data_AF-A0A238VFK6-F1
#
_entry.id   AF-A0A238VFK6-F1
#
_cell.length_a   1.000
_cell.length_b   1.000
_cell.length_c   1.000
_cell.angle_alpha   90.00
_cell.angle_beta   90.00
_cell.angle_gamma   90.00
#
_symmetry.space_group_name_H-M   'P 1'
#
loop_
_entity.id
_entity.type
_entity.pdbx_description
1 polymer ?
#
loop_
_entity_poly.entity_id
_entity_poly.type
_entity_poly.pdbx_seq_one_letter_code
_entity_poly.pdbx_strand_id
1 'polypeptide(L)' 'MGNRMPKTGDSANNEIFTMRISKKLKDKLNELAKRKNKSSSELIRELIESASRW' A
#
# COMPACT_ATOMS: atom_id res chain seq x y z
N MET A 1 8.10 7.04 26.39
CA MET A 1 7.35 6.80 25.15
C MET A 1 8.03 7.57 24.04
N GLY A 2 8.87 6.91 23.24
CA GLY A 2 9.65 7.59 22.18
C GLY A 2 8.95 7.47 20.84
N ASN A 3 8.38 8.57 20.34
CA ASN A 3 7.88 8.67 18.96
C ASN A 3 9.06 8.48 18.00
N ARG A 4 9.11 7.33 17.31
CA ARG A 4 10.00 7.13 16.16
C ARG A 4 9.35 7.79 14.96
N MET A 5 9.68 9.05 14.70
CA MET A 5 9.46 9.65 13.38
C MET A 5 10.39 8.93 12.39
N PRO A 6 9.90 8.36 11.28
CA PRO A 6 10.77 7.76 10.29
C PRO A 6 11.67 8.82 9.66
N LYS A 7 12.96 8.51 9.57
CA LYS A 7 14.00 9.37 8.98
C LYS A 7 13.61 9.69 7.54
N THR A 8 13.42 10.97 7.28
CA THR A 8 13.19 11.58 5.97
C THR A 8 14.44 11.40 5.10
N GLY A 9 14.51 10.30 4.35
CA GLY A 9 15.50 10.06 3.30
C GLY A 9 14.88 9.73 1.94
N ASP A 10 13.63 9.27 1.92
CA ASP A 10 12.93 8.79 0.71
C ASP A 10 11.57 9.48 0.47
N SER A 11 11.14 10.35 1.39
CA SER A 11 9.78 10.91 1.40
C SER A 11 9.57 12.14 0.51
N ALA A 12 10.60 12.67 -0.15
CA ALA A 12 10.46 13.92 -0.92
C ALA A 12 9.49 13.79 -2.11
N ASN A 13 9.29 12.58 -2.64
CA ASN A 13 8.40 12.30 -3.77
C ASN A 13 7.29 11.29 -3.44
N ASN A 14 7.13 10.90 -2.17
CA ASN A 14 6.08 9.95 -1.78
C ASN A 14 4.84 10.71 -1.31
N GLU A 15 3.74 10.58 -2.06
CA GLU A 15 2.44 11.12 -1.68
C GLU A 15 1.62 10.11 -0.87
N ILE A 16 0.85 10.62 0.10
CA ILE A 16 -0.06 9.79 0.89
C ILE A 16 -1.39 9.65 0.15
N PHE A 17 -1.67 8.45 -0.34
CA PHE A 17 -2.96 8.09 -0.92
C PHE A 17 -3.87 7.45 0.13
N THR A 18 -5.02 8.08 0.42
CA THR A 18 -6.06 7.52 1.30
C THR A 18 -7.30 7.21 0.49
N MET A 19 -7.75 5.95 0.53
CA MET A 19 -8.93 5.48 -0.20
C MET A 19 -9.93 4.82 0.75
N ARG A 20 -11.22 5.11 0.56
CA ARG A 20 -12.30 4.38 1.22
C ARG A 20 -12.68 3.18 0.37
N ILE A 21 -12.60 1.99 0.95
CA ILE A 21 -13.02 0.73 0.33
C ILE A 21 -14.02 0.01 1.23
N SER A 22 -14.81 -0.88 0.63
CA SER A 22 -15.68 -1.77 1.40
C SER A 22 -14.84 -2.71 2.28
N LYS A 23 -15.41 -3.15 3.42
CA LYS A 23 -14.77 -4.13 4.31
C LYS A 23 -14.38 -5.41 3.56
N LYS A 24 -15.30 -5.92 2.72
CA LYS A 24 -15.07 -7.09 1.88
C LYS A 24 -13.86 -6.94 0.95
N LEU A 25 -13.63 -5.75 0.39
CA LEU A 25 -12.47 -5.50 -0.47
C LEU A 25 -11.18 -5.43 0.35
N LYS A 26 -11.22 -4.81 1.54
CA LYS A 26 -10.08 -4.78 2.46
C LYS A 26 -9.66 -6.19 2.88
N ASP A 27 -10.63 -7.06 3.18
CA ASP A 27 -10.36 -8.44 3.58
C ASP A 27 -9.70 -9.22 2.43
N LYS A 28 -10.22 -9.10 1.20
CA LYS A 28 -9.61 -9.68 0.00
C LYS A 28 -8.18 -9.19 -0.24
N LEU A 29 -7.93 -7.88 -0.09
CA LEU A 29 -6.60 -7.31 -0.24
C LEU A 29 -5.62 -7.89 0.79
N ASN A 30 -6.05 -8.01 2.05
CA ASN A 30 -5.23 -8.59 3.11
C ASN A 30 -4.95 -10.08 2.90
N GLU A 31 -5.93 -10.85 2.42
CA GLU A 31 -5.72 -12.25 2.07
C GLU A 31 -4.72 -12.40 0.91
N LEU A 32 -4.84 -11.55 -0.12
CA LEU A 32 -3.91 -11.54 -1.23
C LEU A 32 -2.48 -11.17 -0.78
N ALA A 33 -2.36 -10.16 0.09
CA ALA A 33 -1.10 -9.73 0.71
C ALA A 33 -0.41 -10.89 1.43
N LYS A 34 -1.16 -11.64 2.25
CA LYS A 34 -0.64 -12.84 2.92
C LYS A 34 -0.17 -13.92 1.93
N ARG A 35 -0.96 -14.22 0.90
CA ARG A 35 -0.61 -15.24 -0.11
C ARG A 35 0.64 -14.90 -0.91
N LYS A 36 0.90 -13.61 -1.12
CA LYS A 36 2.05 -13.11 -1.90
C LYS A 36 3.25 -12.75 -1.02
N ASN A 37 3.14 -12.84 0.30
CA ASN A 37 4.13 -12.36 1.27
C ASN A 37 4.55 -10.90 0.99
N LYS A 38 3.57 -10.04 0.69
CA LYS A 38 3.75 -8.61 0.40
C LYS A 38 2.85 -7.77 1.31
N SER A 39 3.17 -6.49 1.46
CA SER A 39 2.25 -5.55 2.09
C SER A 39 1.09 -5.18 1.15
N SER A 40 -0.03 -4.74 1.74
CA SER A 40 -1.17 -4.24 0.98
C SER A 40 -0.80 -3.02 0.11
N SER A 41 0.11 -2.17 0.57
CA SER A 41 0.58 -0.99 -0.16
C SER A 41 1.39 -1.37 -1.41
N GLU A 42 2.29 -2.35 -1.29
CA GLU A 42 3.05 -2.89 -2.43
C GLU A 42 2.11 -3.49 -3.48
N LEU A 43 1.11 -4.27 -3.05
CA LEU A 43 0.13 -4.84 -3.96
C LEU A 43 -0.70 -3.79 -4.70
N ILE A 44 -1.15 -2.73 -3.99
CA ILE A 44 -1.88 -1.64 -4.63
C ILE A 44 -1.01 -0.93 -5.66
N ARG A 45 0.28 -0.69 -5.35
CA ARG A 45 1.23 -0.11 -6.31
C ARG A 45 1.39 -0.98 -7.56
N GLU A 46 1.59 -2.29 -7.39
CA GLU A 46 1.71 -3.23 -8.52
C GLU A 46 0.45 -3.27 -9.38
N LEU A 47 -0.73 -3.22 -8.77
CA LEU A 47 -1.99 -3.18 -9.50
C LEU A 47 -2.15 -1.90 -10.31
N ILE A 48 -1.79 -0.75 -9.74
CA ILE A 48 -1.80 0.54 -10.44
C ILE A 48 -0.81 0.52 -11.61
N GLU A 49 0.44 0.10 -11.36
CA GLU A 49 1.47 0.03 -12.41
C GLU A 49 1.10 -0.95 -13.53
N SER A 50 0.47 -2.07 -13.20
CA SER A 50 -0.03 -3.04 -14.19
C SER A 50 -1.17 -2.46 -15.04
N ALA A 51 -2.11 -1.75 -14.42
CA ALA A 51 -3.23 -1.12 -15.13
C ALA A 51 -2.77 0.04 -16.03
N SER A 52 -1.75 0.81 -15.62
CA SER A 52 -1.21 1.95 -16.38
C SER A 52 -0.33 1.56 -17.58
N ARG A 53 -0.01 0.27 -17.78
CA ARG A 53 0.73 -0.21 -18.97
C ARG A 53 -0.15 -0.37 -20.22
N TRP A 54 -1.45 -0.12 -20.08
CA TRP A 54 -2.44 -0.11 -21.16
C TRP A 54 -2.64 1.32 -21.65
#